data_AF-A0A2I0T701-F1
#
_entry.id   AF-A0A2I0T701-F1
#
_cell.length_a   1.000
_cell.length_b   1.000
_cell.length_c   1.000
_cell.angle_alpha   90.00
_cell.angle_beta   90.00
_cell.angle_gamma   90.00
#
_symmetry.space_group_name_H-M   'P 1'
#
loop_
_entity.id
_entity.type
_entity.pdbx_description
1 polymer ?
#
loop_
_entity_poly.entity_id
_entity_poly.type
_entity_poly.pdbx_seq_one_letter_code
_entity_poly.pdbx_strand_id
1 'polypeptide(L)'
;MGHARGAQPPTQPCHHHHQPHGPDRPHFCLQNLFHFVTDLQNNGVVKIPDAKGDDAWKVYFDETAQEIVDEFAMRYGVESIYQAMTHFACLSSKYMCPGVPAVMSTLLANINAYYAHTTASTNVSASDRFAASNFGTKKGEVPPEEQGPSIKNLDFWSKLITLIVSIIEEDKNSYTPCLNQFPQELNVGKISAEVMWNLFAQDMKYAMEEHDKHRLCKSADYMNLHFKVKWLYNEYVTELPSFKSRVPEYPAWFEPFVIQWLDENEEVSRDFLHGALERDKKDGFQQTSEHALFSCSVVDVFSQLNQSFEIIKKLECPDPQIVGHYMRRFAKTISNVLLQYAEIISKDFASYCSKEKEKVVTYLPSACHCPHAVTPALTSAPELVPVTQPCILMNNIQQLRVQLEKMFEAMGGKELDTEASDILKELQVKLNNVLDELSRIFATSFQPHIEECVKQMGDILGQVKGTGNVPASTCSSVAQDADNVLQPIMDLLDSNLTLFAKICEKTVLKRVLKELWKLVMNTMEKTIVLPPLTDQTSVAMA
;
A
#
# COMPACT_ATOMS: atom_id res chain seq x y z
N MET A 1 -67.94 24.17 -56.37
CA MET A 1 -69.00 23.91 -55.38
C MET A 1 -68.38 24.13 -54.00
N GLY A 2 -68.68 25.07 -53.13
CA GLY A 2 -69.70 26.11 -52.93
C GLY A 2 -69.57 26.42 -51.41
N HIS A 3 -68.89 27.50 -51.01
CA HIS A 3 -69.43 28.78 -50.53
C HIS A 3 -70.28 28.74 -49.24
N ALA A 4 -69.77 29.40 -48.18
CA ALA A 4 -70.41 30.42 -47.30
C ALA A 4 -69.78 30.37 -45.89
N ARG A 5 -68.89 31.31 -45.50
CA ARG A 5 -69.12 32.66 -44.91
C ARG A 5 -69.78 32.68 -43.51
N GLY A 6 -68.92 32.85 -42.49
CA GLY A 6 -68.87 33.95 -41.51
C GLY A 6 -70.09 34.35 -40.67
N ALA A 7 -69.89 34.46 -39.34
CA ALA A 7 -70.33 35.59 -38.51
C ALA A 7 -69.84 35.42 -37.04
N GLN A 8 -69.15 36.45 -36.51
CA GLN A 8 -69.05 36.73 -35.07
C GLN A 8 -70.41 37.19 -34.52
N PRO A 9 -70.63 37.10 -33.20
CA PRO A 9 -71.46 38.08 -32.49
C PRO A 9 -70.70 38.76 -31.31
N PRO A 10 -71.24 39.85 -30.73
CA PRO A 10 -70.49 41.07 -30.43
C PRO A 10 -70.14 41.28 -28.95
N THR A 11 -69.25 42.26 -28.74
CA THR A 11 -68.92 42.94 -27.49
C THR A 11 -70.05 43.85 -26.95
N GLN A 12 -70.41 43.62 -25.66
CA GLN A 12 -70.93 44.55 -24.61
C GLN A 12 -72.19 45.41 -24.91
N PRO A 13 -72.85 46.08 -23.91
CA PRO A 13 -72.68 46.13 -22.44
C PRO A 13 -74.00 45.89 -21.66
N CYS A 14 -73.94 45.73 -20.33
CA CYS A 14 -75.00 46.23 -19.43
C CYS A 14 -74.49 46.32 -17.98
N HIS A 15 -74.45 47.55 -17.48
CA HIS A 15 -74.35 47.90 -16.07
C HIS A 15 -75.42 47.16 -15.25
N HIS A 16 -75.04 46.60 -14.11
CA HIS A 16 -75.79 46.82 -12.88
C HIS A 16 -74.85 46.91 -11.68
N HIS A 17 -74.94 48.08 -11.05
CA HIS A 17 -74.36 48.44 -9.76
C HIS A 17 -74.86 47.52 -8.64
N HIS A 18 -73.91 47.11 -7.79
CA HIS A 18 -73.98 47.02 -6.31
C HIS A 18 -75.10 46.21 -5.64
N GLN A 19 -74.70 45.14 -4.95
CA GLN A 19 -74.50 45.16 -3.49
C GLN A 19 -73.70 43.91 -3.02
N PRO A 20 -72.58 44.04 -2.28
CA PRO A 20 -71.89 42.90 -1.68
C PRO A 20 -72.15 42.84 -0.17
N HIS A 21 -73.03 41.97 0.28
CA HIS A 21 -73.16 41.59 1.69
C HIS A 21 -72.70 40.14 1.84
N GLY A 22 -71.48 39.92 2.33
CA GLY A 22 -70.90 38.59 2.58
C GLY A 22 -69.61 38.67 3.41
N PRO A 23 -69.19 37.56 4.07
CA PRO A 23 -68.20 37.54 5.15
C PRO A 23 -66.73 37.73 4.69
N ASP A 24 -66.46 37.78 3.39
CA ASP A 24 -65.11 37.67 2.83
C ASP A 24 -64.33 39.01 2.75
N ARG A 25 -64.94 40.15 3.11
CA ARG A 25 -64.29 41.47 3.00
C ARG A 25 -62.98 41.66 3.81
N PRO A 26 -62.76 41.03 4.99
CA PRO A 26 -61.54 41.26 5.78
C PRO A 26 -60.26 40.82 5.07
N HIS A 27 -60.31 39.71 4.33
CA HIS A 27 -59.14 39.09 3.71
C HIS A 27 -58.59 39.92 2.53
N PHE A 28 -59.48 40.56 1.76
CA PHE A 28 -59.09 41.32 0.57
C PHE A 28 -58.26 42.57 0.90
N CYS A 29 -58.50 43.24 2.03
CA CYS A 29 -57.75 44.46 2.37
C CYS A 29 -56.27 44.13 2.64
N LEU A 30 -56.01 43.17 3.54
CA LEU A 30 -54.66 42.77 3.90
C LEU A 30 -53.92 42.12 2.71
N GLN A 31 -54.61 41.29 1.91
CA GLN A 31 -54.03 40.65 0.72
C GLN A 31 -53.66 41.66 -0.38
N ASN A 32 -54.53 42.62 -0.67
CA ASN A 32 -54.23 43.66 -1.68
C ASN A 32 -53.15 44.62 -1.19
N LEU A 33 -53.15 44.97 0.10
CA LEU A 33 -52.11 45.79 0.70
C LEU A 33 -50.76 45.08 0.65
N PHE A 34 -50.74 43.78 0.97
CA PHE A 34 -49.54 42.96 0.83
C PHE A 34 -49.01 42.93 -0.60
N HIS A 35 -49.87 42.69 -1.59
CA HIS A 35 -49.48 42.72 -3.00
C HIS A 35 -48.99 44.12 -3.44
N PHE A 36 -49.65 45.19 -3.01
CA PHE A 36 -49.22 46.55 -3.33
C PHE A 36 -47.85 46.88 -2.73
N VAL A 37 -47.67 46.65 -1.43
CA VAL A 37 -46.41 46.94 -0.73
C VAL A 37 -45.28 46.05 -1.26
N THR A 38 -45.54 44.78 -1.52
CA THR A 38 -44.52 43.83 -1.96
C THR A 38 -44.21 43.99 -3.45
N ASP A 39 -45.20 43.83 -4.32
CA ASP A 39 -45.00 43.71 -5.77
C ASP A 39 -44.95 45.06 -6.47
N LEU A 40 -45.76 46.04 -6.05
CA LEU A 40 -45.84 47.35 -6.70
C LEU A 40 -44.87 48.39 -6.12
N GLN A 41 -44.64 48.39 -4.81
CA GLN A 41 -43.73 49.35 -4.16
C GLN A 41 -42.30 48.83 -4.02
N ASN A 42 -42.11 47.55 -3.66
CA ASN A 42 -40.80 46.97 -3.37
C ASN A 42 -40.31 45.97 -4.43
N ASN A 43 -40.87 46.02 -5.64
CA ASN A 43 -40.46 45.18 -6.79
C ASN A 43 -40.36 43.67 -6.48
N GLY A 44 -41.27 43.15 -5.67
CA GLY A 44 -41.34 41.74 -5.30
C GLY A 44 -40.54 41.37 -4.05
N VAL A 45 -39.86 42.31 -3.40
CA VAL A 45 -39.17 42.10 -2.12
C VAL A 45 -40.15 42.32 -0.96
N VAL A 46 -40.26 41.33 -0.07
CA VAL A 46 -41.04 41.46 1.17
C VAL A 46 -40.23 42.25 2.19
N LYS A 47 -40.69 43.45 2.56
CA LYS A 47 -40.09 44.24 3.62
C LYS A 47 -40.54 43.72 4.99
N ILE A 48 -39.59 43.33 5.83
CA ILE A 48 -39.87 42.81 7.18
C ILE A 48 -39.91 43.99 8.17
N PRO A 49 -41.01 44.17 8.93
CA PRO A 49 -41.12 45.27 9.90
C PRO A 49 -40.16 45.07 11.08
N ASP A 50 -39.62 46.17 11.63
CA ASP A 50 -38.79 46.16 12.85
C ASP A 50 -39.68 46.15 14.10
N ALA A 51 -40.29 45.00 14.39
CA ALA A 51 -41.12 44.79 15.56
C ALA A 51 -40.39 43.91 16.61
N LYS A 52 -40.46 44.31 17.88
CA LYS A 52 -39.79 43.63 19.01
C LYS A 52 -40.75 43.43 20.18
N GLY A 53 -40.55 42.35 20.93
CA GLY A 53 -41.37 41.98 22.10
C GLY A 53 -42.47 40.96 21.79
N ASP A 54 -43.26 40.61 22.80
CA ASP A 54 -44.22 39.49 22.77
C ASP A 54 -45.36 39.67 21.74
N ASP A 55 -45.64 40.92 21.35
CA ASP A 55 -46.66 41.26 20.36
C ASP A 55 -46.10 41.50 18.94
N ALA A 56 -44.81 41.23 18.69
CA ALA A 56 -44.19 41.49 17.39
C ALA A 56 -44.87 40.76 16.21
N TRP A 57 -45.50 39.60 16.47
CA TRP A 57 -46.23 38.82 15.47
C TRP A 57 -47.55 39.45 15.01
N LYS A 58 -48.01 40.51 15.68
CA LYS A 58 -49.20 41.30 15.30
C LYS A 58 -48.87 42.46 14.36
N VAL A 59 -47.59 42.72 14.09
CA VAL A 59 -47.12 43.78 13.20
C VAL A 59 -46.71 43.16 11.86
N TYR A 60 -47.35 43.60 10.78
CA TYR A 60 -47.24 43.04 9.43
C TYR A 60 -46.54 43.97 8.45
N PHE A 61 -46.63 45.29 8.68
CA PHE A 61 -46.08 46.33 7.81
C PHE A 61 -45.48 47.48 8.64
N ASP A 62 -44.83 48.44 7.97
CA ASP A 62 -44.43 49.70 8.60
C ASP A 62 -45.65 50.58 8.95
N GLU A 63 -45.45 51.56 9.84
CA GLU A 63 -46.47 52.43 10.47
C GLU A 63 -47.69 52.74 9.59
N THR A 64 -47.50 53.35 8.41
CA THR A 64 -48.62 53.77 7.55
C THR A 64 -49.50 52.62 7.06
N ALA A 65 -48.92 51.48 6.70
CA ALA A 65 -49.67 50.33 6.20
C ALA A 65 -50.26 49.51 7.35
N GLN A 66 -49.59 49.48 8.50
CA GLN A 66 -50.09 48.84 9.71
C GLN A 66 -51.33 49.56 10.25
N GLU A 67 -51.32 50.90 10.30
CA GLU A 67 -52.47 51.71 10.70
C GLU A 67 -53.72 51.41 9.85
N ILE A 68 -53.55 51.23 8.53
CA ILE A 68 -54.65 50.89 7.62
C ILE A 68 -55.28 49.55 8.00
N VAL A 69 -54.47 48.54 8.30
CA VAL A 69 -54.94 47.21 8.68
C VAL A 69 -55.62 47.24 10.05
N ASP A 70 -55.03 47.93 11.03
CA ASP A 70 -55.53 48.00 12.40
C ASP A 70 -56.86 48.78 12.48
N GLU A 71 -56.96 49.94 11.82
CA GLU A 71 -58.21 50.72 11.74
C GLU A 71 -59.31 49.93 11.04
N PHE A 72 -58.98 49.22 9.95
CA PHE A 72 -59.94 48.36 9.27
C PHE A 72 -60.42 47.24 10.19
N ALA A 73 -59.49 46.55 10.85
CA ALA A 73 -59.81 45.46 11.77
C ALA A 73 -60.69 45.93 12.94
N MET A 74 -60.39 47.07 13.55
CA MET A 74 -61.20 47.66 14.63
C MET A 74 -62.60 48.04 14.16
N ARG A 75 -62.73 48.68 12.99
CA ARG A 75 -64.03 49.13 12.46
C ARG A 75 -64.97 47.99 12.08
N TYR A 76 -64.41 46.88 11.61
CA TYR A 76 -65.18 45.73 11.14
C TYR A 76 -65.15 44.51 12.08
N GLY A 77 -64.52 44.63 13.26
CA GLY A 77 -64.48 43.59 14.28
C GLY A 77 -63.68 42.35 13.88
N VAL A 78 -62.56 42.52 13.18
CA VAL A 78 -61.69 41.41 12.74
C VAL A 78 -60.66 41.07 13.82
N GLU A 79 -60.75 39.89 14.41
CA GLU A 79 -59.82 39.48 15.47
C GLU A 79 -58.37 39.35 14.95
N SER A 80 -57.40 39.58 15.84
CA SER A 80 -55.97 39.56 15.49
C SER A 80 -55.50 38.21 14.93
N ILE A 81 -56.11 37.11 15.36
CA ILE A 81 -55.77 35.77 14.88
C ILE A 81 -56.10 35.57 13.39
N TYR A 82 -57.23 36.12 12.92
CA TYR A 82 -57.60 36.05 11.50
C TYR A 82 -56.67 36.90 10.63
N GLN A 83 -56.23 38.04 11.15
CA GLN A 83 -55.23 38.89 10.48
C GLN A 83 -53.88 38.15 10.36
N ALA A 84 -53.42 37.53 11.45
CA ALA A 84 -52.20 36.74 11.48
C ALA A 84 -52.25 35.54 10.51
N MET A 85 -53.35 34.78 10.48
CA MET A 85 -53.54 33.67 9.53
C MET A 85 -53.58 34.14 8.08
N THR A 86 -54.22 35.28 7.80
CA THR A 86 -54.28 35.87 6.45
C THR A 86 -52.90 36.38 6.02
N HIS A 87 -52.16 37.02 6.91
CA HIS A 87 -50.80 37.47 6.64
C HIS A 87 -49.85 36.29 6.44
N PHE A 88 -49.97 35.22 7.25
CA PHE A 88 -49.23 33.97 7.05
C PHE A 88 -49.51 33.36 5.66
N ALA A 89 -50.77 33.33 5.22
CA ALA A 89 -51.13 32.88 3.88
C ALA A 89 -50.51 33.77 2.78
N CYS A 90 -50.47 35.10 2.98
CA CYS A 90 -49.80 36.02 2.06
C CYS A 90 -48.28 35.75 1.99
N LEU A 91 -47.61 35.62 3.14
CA LEU A 91 -46.19 35.28 3.21
C LEU A 91 -45.88 33.93 2.55
N SER A 92 -46.79 32.96 2.63
CA SER A 92 -46.62 31.65 1.96
C SER A 92 -46.49 31.76 0.43
N SER A 93 -47.07 32.80 -0.19
CA SER A 93 -46.88 33.07 -1.63
C SER A 93 -45.50 33.65 -1.98
N LYS A 94 -44.74 34.09 -0.96
CA LYS A 94 -43.40 34.71 -1.06
C LYS A 94 -42.37 34.06 -0.14
N TYR A 95 -42.57 32.79 0.23
CA TYR A 95 -41.73 32.06 1.20
C TYR A 95 -40.24 31.94 0.80
N MET A 96 -39.93 32.13 -0.49
CA MET A 96 -38.57 32.14 -1.05
C MET A 96 -37.82 33.46 -0.86
N CYS A 97 -38.50 34.52 -0.40
CA CYS A 97 -37.87 35.81 -0.14
C CYS A 97 -37.00 35.76 1.13
N PRO A 98 -35.84 36.45 1.15
CA PRO A 98 -34.96 36.48 2.32
C PRO A 98 -35.68 36.91 3.61
N GLY A 99 -35.46 36.20 4.71
CA GLY A 99 -36.04 36.49 6.03
C GLY A 99 -37.51 36.12 6.22
N VAL A 100 -38.29 35.92 5.14
CA VAL A 100 -39.69 35.49 5.22
C VAL A 100 -39.87 34.15 5.96
N PRO A 101 -39.02 33.11 5.77
CA PRO A 101 -39.15 31.87 6.55
C PRO A 101 -39.06 32.07 8.06
N ALA A 102 -38.23 33.00 8.54
CA ALA A 102 -38.07 33.28 9.97
C ALA A 102 -39.33 33.94 10.55
N VAL A 103 -39.90 34.92 9.83
CA VAL A 103 -41.17 35.58 10.20
C VAL A 103 -42.32 34.59 10.14
N MET A 104 -42.41 33.78 9.09
CA MET A 104 -43.43 32.72 8.96
C MET A 104 -43.33 31.70 10.10
N SER A 105 -42.13 31.25 10.46
CA SER A 105 -41.93 30.31 11.57
C SER A 105 -42.42 30.90 12.90
N THR A 106 -42.04 32.15 13.19
CA THR A 106 -42.44 32.88 14.41
C THR A 106 -43.96 33.14 14.44
N LEU A 107 -44.53 33.57 13.32
CA LEU A 107 -45.96 33.82 13.19
C LEU A 107 -46.77 32.53 13.36
N LEU A 108 -46.34 31.44 12.73
CA LEU A 108 -46.97 30.13 12.87
C LEU A 108 -46.86 29.59 14.31
N ALA A 109 -45.72 29.81 14.98
CA ALA A 109 -45.57 29.43 16.39
C ALA A 109 -46.57 30.17 17.29
N ASN A 110 -46.79 31.47 17.06
CA ASN A 110 -47.78 32.26 17.82
C ASN A 110 -49.23 31.89 17.48
N ILE A 111 -49.55 31.64 16.21
CA ILE A 111 -50.85 31.09 15.79
C ILE A 111 -51.08 29.75 16.48
N ASN A 112 -50.09 28.85 16.47
CA ASN A 112 -50.16 27.57 17.15
C ASN A 112 -50.31 27.72 18.66
N ALA A 113 -49.62 28.67 19.31
CA ALA A 113 -49.76 28.95 20.73
C ALA A 113 -51.17 29.44 21.10
N TYR A 114 -51.77 30.31 20.27
CA TYR A 114 -53.15 30.77 20.41
C TYR A 114 -54.14 29.59 20.43
N TYR A 115 -53.97 28.64 19.51
CA TYR A 115 -54.84 27.45 19.42
C TYR A 115 -54.43 26.31 20.38
N ALA A 116 -53.18 26.24 20.84
CA ALA A 116 -52.74 25.23 21.80
C ALA A 116 -53.42 25.38 23.18
N HIS A 117 -53.85 26.59 23.55
CA HIS A 117 -54.70 26.82 24.73
C HIS A 117 -56.19 26.45 24.51
N THR A 118 -56.55 25.97 23.31
CA THR A 118 -57.89 25.50 22.94
C THR A 118 -57.79 24.27 22.04
N THR A 119 -57.50 23.11 22.66
CA THR A 119 -57.65 21.73 22.12
C THR A 119 -56.99 21.36 20.76
N ALA A 120 -55.89 20.62 20.89
CA ALA A 120 -55.51 19.36 20.21
C ALA A 120 -55.65 19.12 18.67
N SER A 121 -54.48 18.87 18.07
CA SER A 121 -54.11 17.90 17.02
C SER A 121 -54.54 18.07 15.55
N THR A 122 -53.57 18.00 14.63
CA THR A 122 -53.43 16.90 13.62
C THR A 122 -52.12 16.98 12.81
N ASN A 123 -51.60 15.80 12.45
CA ASN A 123 -50.34 15.52 11.77
C ASN A 123 -50.46 15.53 10.24
N VAL A 124 -49.38 15.94 9.54
CA VAL A 124 -48.98 15.39 8.23
C VAL A 124 -47.45 15.42 8.11
N SER A 125 -46.88 14.38 7.49
CA SER A 125 -45.45 14.07 7.34
C SER A 125 -44.69 15.03 6.40
N ALA A 126 -43.45 15.37 6.78
CA ALA A 126 -42.53 16.24 6.04
C ALA A 126 -41.92 15.61 4.77
N SER A 127 -42.13 14.31 4.55
CA SER A 127 -41.53 13.55 3.43
C SER A 127 -42.02 14.00 2.05
N ASP A 128 -43.23 14.56 1.95
CA ASP A 128 -43.84 14.91 0.66
C ASP A 128 -43.51 16.35 0.20
N ARG A 129 -42.78 17.13 1.01
CA ARG A 129 -42.39 18.51 0.68
C ARG A 129 -40.96 18.66 0.15
N PHE A 130 -40.12 17.64 0.29
CA PHE A 130 -38.71 17.70 -0.11
C PHE A 130 -38.47 17.38 -1.60
N ALA A 131 -39.44 16.78 -2.31
CA ALA A 131 -39.27 16.35 -3.71
C ALA A 131 -39.39 17.47 -4.77
N ALA A 132 -39.38 18.74 -4.37
CA ALA A 132 -39.58 19.87 -5.28
C ALA A 132 -38.54 20.98 -5.05
N SER A 133 -37.27 20.70 -5.34
CA SER A 133 -36.25 21.74 -5.55
C SER A 133 -35.60 21.56 -6.91
N ASN A 134 -36.04 22.40 -7.85
CA ASN A 134 -35.40 22.58 -9.15
C ASN A 134 -34.08 23.34 -8.95
N PHE A 135 -32.95 22.65 -9.15
CA PHE A 135 -31.71 23.30 -9.58
C PHE A 135 -31.15 22.58 -10.81
N GLY A 136 -31.39 23.20 -11.95
CA GLY A 136 -30.82 22.94 -13.27
C GLY A 136 -31.27 24.09 -14.15
N THR A 137 -30.53 24.64 -15.09
CA THR A 137 -29.27 24.27 -15.74
C THR A 137 -28.83 25.55 -16.47
N LYS A 138 -27.53 25.78 -16.68
CA LYS A 138 -27.08 26.58 -17.84
C LYS A 138 -26.22 25.68 -18.71
N LYS A 139 -26.71 25.37 -19.91
CA LYS A 139 -25.97 24.71 -20.99
C LYS A 139 -25.06 25.75 -21.64
N GLY A 140 -23.76 25.55 -21.54
CA GLY A 140 -22.75 26.16 -22.41
C GLY A 140 -21.95 25.03 -23.06
N GLU A 141 -21.49 25.24 -24.29
CA GLU A 141 -20.62 24.31 -24.99
C GLU A 141 -19.28 24.14 -24.24
N VAL A 142 -18.79 22.92 -24.28
CA VAL A 142 -17.89 22.39 -23.28
C VAL A 142 -16.46 22.25 -23.83
N PRO A 143 -15.43 22.83 -23.18
CA PRO A 143 -14.02 22.70 -23.57
C PRO A 143 -13.42 21.31 -23.20
N PRO A 144 -12.21 20.96 -23.68
CA PRO A 144 -11.58 19.64 -23.50
C PRO A 144 -11.38 19.16 -22.05
N GLU A 145 -11.64 20.03 -21.07
CA GLU A 145 -11.50 19.80 -19.63
C GLU A 145 -12.70 19.05 -19.01
N GLU A 146 -13.81 18.86 -19.73
CA GLU A 146 -14.96 18.01 -19.32
C GLU A 146 -14.95 16.64 -20.02
N GLN A 147 -13.80 15.97 -20.06
CA GLN A 147 -13.82 14.54 -20.41
C GLN A 147 -14.38 13.78 -19.21
N GLY A 148 -15.53 13.13 -19.41
CA GLY A 148 -16.06 12.12 -18.50
C GLY A 148 -15.08 10.93 -18.34
N PRO A 149 -15.53 9.83 -17.73
CA PRO A 149 -14.65 8.68 -17.52
C PRO A 149 -14.06 8.18 -18.85
N SER A 150 -12.74 7.96 -18.85
CA SER A 150 -11.97 7.53 -20.02
C SER A 150 -11.31 6.19 -19.73
N ILE A 151 -11.39 5.25 -20.67
CA ILE A 151 -10.70 3.95 -20.55
C ILE A 151 -9.17 4.07 -20.74
N LYS A 152 -8.69 5.21 -21.24
CA LYS A 152 -7.27 5.44 -21.60
C LYS A 152 -6.49 6.24 -20.56
N ASN A 153 -7.15 6.87 -19.59
CA ASN A 153 -6.52 7.62 -18.51
C ASN A 153 -7.40 7.63 -17.25
N LEU A 154 -6.81 7.92 -16.09
CA LEU A 154 -7.51 7.94 -14.79
C LEU A 154 -7.67 9.35 -14.19
N ASP A 155 -7.38 10.39 -14.97
CA ASP A 155 -7.33 11.78 -14.49
C ASP A 155 -8.70 12.28 -14.03
N PHE A 156 -9.76 11.87 -14.73
CA PHE A 156 -11.15 12.18 -14.39
C PHE A 156 -11.46 11.79 -12.94
N TRP A 157 -11.13 10.55 -12.55
CA TRP A 157 -11.40 10.03 -11.21
C TRP A 157 -10.64 10.77 -10.12
N SER A 158 -9.38 11.12 -10.40
CA SER A 158 -8.58 11.93 -9.49
C SER A 158 -9.20 13.31 -9.24
N LYS A 159 -9.71 13.97 -10.30
CA LYS A 159 -10.38 15.27 -10.18
C LYS A 159 -11.74 15.15 -9.48
N LEU A 160 -12.49 14.09 -9.77
CA LEU A 160 -13.79 13.82 -9.15
C LEU A 160 -13.65 13.64 -7.63
N ILE A 161 -12.63 12.90 -7.17
CA ILE A 161 -12.34 12.76 -5.72
C ILE A 161 -12.12 14.14 -5.08
N THR A 162 -11.34 15.02 -5.72
CA THR A 162 -11.11 16.38 -5.19
C THR A 162 -12.41 17.20 -5.09
N LEU A 163 -13.30 17.09 -6.08
CA LEU A 163 -14.60 17.77 -6.05
C LEU A 163 -15.52 17.19 -4.97
N ILE A 164 -15.55 15.87 -4.80
CA ILE A 164 -16.31 15.20 -3.74
C ILE A 164 -15.85 15.69 -2.36
N VAL A 165 -14.54 15.74 -2.13
CA VAL A 165 -13.95 16.27 -0.89
C VAL A 165 -14.39 17.71 -0.64
N SER A 166 -14.35 18.55 -1.68
CA SER A 166 -14.78 19.95 -1.57
C SER A 166 -16.24 20.06 -1.12
N ILE A 167 -17.13 19.22 -1.65
CA ILE A 167 -18.56 19.20 -1.27
C ILE A 167 -18.71 18.76 0.20
N ILE A 168 -18.06 17.66 0.59
CA ILE A 168 -18.17 17.14 1.96
C ILE A 168 -17.65 18.15 2.99
N GLU A 169 -16.52 18.82 2.69
CA GLU A 169 -15.96 19.84 3.58
C GLU A 169 -16.82 21.11 3.61
N GLU A 170 -17.47 21.51 2.50
CA GLU A 170 -18.44 22.60 2.52
C GLU A 170 -19.67 22.26 3.38
N ASP A 171 -20.22 21.05 3.24
CA ASP A 171 -21.34 20.54 4.03
C ASP A 171 -21.03 20.44 5.52
N LYS A 172 -19.81 20.02 5.86
CA LYS A 172 -19.33 19.92 7.23
C LYS A 172 -19.07 21.30 7.87
N ASN A 173 -18.43 22.21 7.15
CA ASN A 173 -17.94 23.46 7.74
C ASN A 173 -18.94 24.62 7.63
N SER A 174 -19.74 24.67 6.56
CA SER A 174 -20.70 25.75 6.31
C SER A 174 -22.12 25.34 6.70
N TYR A 175 -22.61 24.22 6.18
CA TYR A 175 -24.03 23.86 6.32
C TYR A 175 -24.35 23.17 7.64
N THR A 176 -23.46 22.34 8.19
CA THR A 176 -23.70 21.65 9.47
C THR A 176 -23.91 22.62 10.65
N PRO A 177 -23.12 23.71 10.82
CA PRO A 177 -23.40 24.69 11.88
C PRO A 177 -24.70 25.47 11.67
N CYS A 178 -25.10 25.70 10.42
CA CYS A 178 -26.33 26.41 10.08
C CYS A 178 -27.60 25.56 10.33
N LEU A 179 -27.52 24.25 10.09
CA LEU A 179 -28.61 23.29 10.24
C LEU A 179 -28.48 22.47 11.54
N ASN A 180 -28.32 23.14 12.67
CA ASN A 180 -28.07 22.55 13.98
C ASN A 180 -29.33 22.30 14.82
N GLN A 181 -30.52 22.36 14.23
CA GLN A 181 -31.81 22.25 14.94
C GLN A 181 -32.03 20.84 15.52
N PHE A 182 -31.39 19.81 14.94
CA PHE A 182 -31.50 18.41 15.36
C PHE A 182 -30.13 17.73 15.48
N PRO A 183 -29.24 18.16 16.38
CA PRO A 183 -27.83 17.78 16.37
C PRO A 183 -27.58 16.28 16.65
N GLN A 184 -28.56 15.59 17.25
CA GLN A 184 -28.50 14.14 17.50
C GLN A 184 -28.98 13.30 16.31
N GLU A 185 -29.79 13.87 15.41
CA GLU A 185 -30.45 13.16 14.31
C GLU A 185 -29.91 13.57 12.93
N LEU A 186 -29.51 14.84 12.79
CA LEU A 186 -29.07 15.44 11.54
C LEU A 186 -27.64 15.99 11.69
N ASN A 187 -26.73 15.42 10.91
CA ASN A 187 -25.40 15.98 10.70
C ASN A 187 -25.13 16.03 9.20
N VAL A 188 -25.20 17.23 8.62
CA VAL A 188 -25.15 17.43 7.16
C VAL A 188 -23.84 16.89 6.58
N GLY A 189 -22.70 17.16 7.21
CA GLY A 189 -21.40 16.64 6.77
C GLY A 189 -21.33 15.11 6.75
N LYS A 190 -21.89 14.44 7.77
CA LYS A 190 -21.92 12.96 7.80
C LYS A 190 -22.82 12.37 6.71
N ILE A 191 -23.99 12.95 6.50
CA ILE A 191 -24.93 12.52 5.44
C ILE A 191 -24.31 12.76 4.06
N SER A 192 -23.68 13.92 3.87
CA SER A 192 -22.96 14.24 2.63
C SER A 192 -21.87 13.21 2.33
N ALA A 193 -21.01 12.90 3.32
CA ALA A 193 -19.98 11.88 3.16
C ALA A 193 -20.55 10.51 2.77
N GLU A 194 -21.63 10.07 3.43
CA GLU A 194 -22.30 8.80 3.13
C GLU A 194 -22.89 8.76 1.72
N VAL A 195 -23.64 9.79 1.32
CA VAL A 195 -24.30 9.84 0.02
C VAL A 195 -23.27 9.96 -1.11
N MET A 196 -22.31 10.88 -0.97
CA MET A 196 -21.28 11.10 -1.99
C MET A 196 -20.40 9.86 -2.17
N TRP A 197 -20.02 9.18 -1.08
CA TRP A 197 -19.30 7.91 -1.17
C TRP A 197 -20.11 6.83 -1.88
N ASN A 198 -21.38 6.63 -1.53
CA ASN A 198 -22.20 5.58 -2.12
C ASN A 198 -22.38 5.76 -3.64
N LEU A 199 -22.60 6.99 -4.10
CA LEU A 199 -22.70 7.30 -5.53
C LEU A 199 -21.34 7.08 -6.23
N PHE A 200 -20.26 7.62 -5.66
CA PHE A 200 -18.91 7.44 -6.18
C PHE A 200 -18.48 5.97 -6.26
N ALA A 201 -18.79 5.18 -5.22
CA ALA A 201 -18.44 3.77 -5.13
C ALA A 201 -19.08 2.93 -6.24
N GLN A 202 -20.34 3.20 -6.58
CA GLN A 202 -21.04 2.51 -7.67
C GLN A 202 -20.37 2.78 -9.02
N ASP A 203 -20.09 4.05 -9.31
CA ASP A 203 -19.45 4.47 -10.55
C ASP A 203 -18.00 3.95 -10.65
N MET A 204 -17.24 4.06 -9.56
CA MET A 204 -15.85 3.59 -9.49
C MET A 204 -15.75 2.07 -9.67
N LYS A 205 -16.65 1.30 -9.03
CA LYS A 205 -16.69 -0.15 -9.19
C LYS A 205 -16.90 -0.55 -10.65
N TYR A 206 -17.91 0.02 -11.30
CA TYR A 206 -18.19 -0.24 -12.72
C TYR A 206 -16.99 0.16 -13.61
N ALA A 207 -16.37 1.29 -13.32
CA ALA A 207 -15.20 1.75 -14.05
C ALA A 207 -14.02 0.77 -13.92
N MET A 208 -13.72 0.30 -12.71
CA MET A 208 -12.62 -0.65 -12.48
C MET A 208 -12.90 -2.00 -13.15
N GLU A 209 -14.14 -2.48 -13.15
CA GLU A 209 -14.54 -3.68 -13.91
C GLU A 209 -14.31 -3.51 -15.42
N GLU A 210 -14.55 -2.30 -15.96
CA GLU A 210 -14.31 -2.03 -17.38
C GLU A 210 -12.82 -1.87 -17.71
N HIS A 211 -12.06 -1.24 -16.81
CA HIS A 211 -10.59 -1.13 -16.93
C HIS A 211 -9.90 -2.50 -16.82
N ASP A 212 -10.43 -3.44 -16.04
CA ASP A 212 -9.84 -4.78 -15.88
C ASP A 212 -9.87 -5.57 -17.20
N LYS A 213 -10.91 -5.36 -18.02
CA LYS A 213 -11.03 -5.99 -19.35
C LYS A 213 -10.00 -5.45 -20.35
N HIS A 214 -9.59 -4.19 -20.24
CA HIS A 214 -8.84 -3.48 -21.28
C HIS A 214 -7.39 -3.16 -20.91
N ARG A 215 -7.11 -2.84 -19.63
CA ARG A 215 -5.79 -2.56 -19.05
C ARG A 215 -4.91 -1.61 -19.88
N LEU A 216 -5.48 -0.47 -20.29
CA LEU A 216 -4.80 0.50 -21.18
C LEU A 216 -3.96 1.57 -20.45
N CYS A 217 -4.07 1.68 -19.12
CA CYS A 217 -3.28 2.59 -18.30
C CYS A 217 -2.12 1.86 -17.61
N LYS A 218 -1.13 2.60 -17.10
CA LYS A 218 -0.01 2.00 -16.37
C LYS A 218 -0.48 1.48 -15.02
N SER A 219 0.11 0.38 -14.55
CA SER A 219 -0.13 -0.17 -13.21
C SER A 219 0.06 0.88 -12.10
N ALA A 220 1.06 1.75 -12.23
CA ALA A 220 1.32 2.87 -11.32
C ALA A 220 0.15 3.86 -11.22
N ASP A 221 -0.59 4.09 -12.31
CA ASP A 221 -1.75 5.01 -12.29
C ASP A 221 -2.90 4.41 -11.48
N TYR A 222 -3.14 3.10 -11.61
CA TYR A 222 -4.13 2.38 -10.80
C TYR A 222 -3.73 2.33 -9.33
N MET A 223 -2.45 2.10 -9.03
CA MET A 223 -1.93 2.14 -7.65
C MET A 223 -2.17 3.52 -7.02
N ASN A 224 -1.85 4.60 -7.74
CA ASN A 224 -2.09 5.96 -7.28
C ASN A 224 -3.58 6.24 -7.04
N LEU A 225 -4.46 5.76 -7.92
CA LEU A 225 -5.91 5.88 -7.74
C LEU A 225 -6.39 5.09 -6.52
N HIS A 226 -5.90 3.86 -6.31
CA HIS A 226 -6.19 3.05 -5.12
C HIS A 226 -5.79 3.82 -3.84
N PHE A 227 -4.59 4.41 -3.78
CA PHE A 227 -4.17 5.24 -2.64
C PHE A 227 -5.12 6.42 -2.38
N LYS A 228 -5.62 7.08 -3.43
CA LYS A 228 -6.57 8.19 -3.29
C LYS A 228 -7.94 7.73 -2.79
N VAL A 229 -8.47 6.62 -3.31
CA VAL A 229 -9.75 6.05 -2.88
C VAL A 229 -9.67 5.57 -1.43
N LYS A 230 -8.57 4.90 -1.07
CA LYS A 230 -8.26 4.52 0.31
C LYS A 230 -8.26 5.73 1.24
N TRP A 231 -7.55 6.80 0.87
CA TRP A 231 -7.53 8.04 1.66
C TRP A 231 -8.93 8.65 1.82
N LEU A 232 -9.70 8.78 0.74
CA LEU A 232 -11.07 9.29 0.77
C LEU A 232 -11.96 8.48 1.73
N TYR A 233 -11.87 7.15 1.66
CA TYR A 233 -12.65 6.25 2.52
C TYR A 233 -12.24 6.36 3.99
N ASN A 234 -10.94 6.37 4.28
CA ASN A 234 -10.42 6.45 5.64
C ASN A 234 -10.74 7.79 6.30
N GLU A 235 -10.64 8.88 5.55
CA GLU A 235 -10.84 10.24 6.07
C GLU A 235 -12.32 10.56 6.34
N TYR A 236 -13.22 10.16 5.43
CA TYR A 236 -14.62 10.63 5.48
C TYR A 236 -15.65 9.54 5.79
N VAL A 237 -15.35 8.26 5.53
CA VAL A 237 -16.37 7.19 5.50
C VAL A 237 -16.21 6.19 6.64
N THR A 238 -14.99 5.87 7.04
CA THR A 238 -14.69 4.75 7.97
C THR A 238 -15.40 4.87 9.32
N GLU A 239 -15.54 6.08 9.86
CA GLU A 239 -16.20 6.31 11.16
C GLU A 239 -17.72 6.50 11.08
N LEU A 240 -18.31 6.44 9.88
CA LEU A 240 -19.76 6.58 9.70
C LEU A 240 -20.49 5.33 10.21
N PRO A 241 -21.65 5.48 10.89
CA PRO A 241 -22.37 4.35 11.49
C PRO A 241 -22.68 3.20 10.52
N SER A 242 -23.03 3.51 9.26
CA SER A 242 -23.37 2.53 8.23
C SER A 242 -22.19 1.65 7.79
N PHE A 243 -20.96 2.15 7.95
CA PHE A 243 -19.73 1.51 7.48
C PHE A 243 -18.85 1.01 8.63
N LYS A 244 -19.05 1.52 9.84
CA LYS A 244 -18.32 1.12 11.02
C LYS A 244 -18.42 -0.39 11.23
N SER A 245 -17.26 -1.01 11.48
CA SER A 245 -17.12 -2.46 11.71
C SER A 245 -17.50 -3.34 10.50
N ARG A 246 -17.61 -2.79 9.29
CA ARG A 246 -17.71 -3.55 8.04
C ARG A 246 -16.37 -3.56 7.31
N VAL A 247 -16.08 -4.66 6.61
CA VAL A 247 -14.94 -4.72 5.69
C VAL A 247 -15.29 -3.89 4.45
N PRO A 248 -14.49 -2.87 4.07
CA PRO A 248 -14.75 -2.05 2.91
C PRO A 248 -14.64 -2.84 1.60
N GLU A 249 -15.54 -2.59 0.64
CA GLU A 249 -15.54 -3.29 -0.65
C GLU A 249 -14.52 -2.75 -1.66
N TYR A 250 -14.05 -1.50 -1.49
CA TYR A 250 -13.22 -0.83 -2.49
C TYR A 250 -11.90 -1.55 -2.84
N PRO A 251 -11.19 -2.26 -1.92
CA PRO A 251 -9.95 -2.92 -2.27
C PRO A 251 -10.13 -4.02 -3.35
N ALA A 252 -11.29 -4.66 -3.38
CA ALA A 252 -11.61 -5.70 -4.36
C ALA A 252 -11.63 -5.16 -5.79
N TRP A 253 -12.02 -3.88 -5.98
CA TRP A 253 -12.03 -3.25 -7.30
C TRP A 253 -10.61 -3.06 -7.85
N PHE A 254 -9.63 -2.91 -6.96
CA PHE A 254 -8.23 -2.65 -7.32
C PHE A 254 -7.35 -3.90 -7.31
N GLU A 255 -7.80 -5.01 -6.72
CA GLU A 255 -7.04 -6.25 -6.58
C GLU A 255 -6.37 -6.70 -7.90
N PRO A 256 -7.07 -6.80 -9.05
CA PRO A 256 -6.46 -7.28 -10.29
C PRO A 256 -5.32 -6.38 -10.81
N PHE A 257 -5.35 -5.09 -10.47
CA PHE A 257 -4.33 -4.11 -10.87
C PHE A 257 -3.13 -4.12 -9.92
N VAL A 258 -3.36 -4.35 -8.63
CA VAL A 258 -2.27 -4.57 -7.66
C VAL A 258 -1.51 -5.85 -8.00
N ILE A 259 -2.21 -6.93 -8.39
CA ILE A 259 -1.56 -8.17 -8.84
C ILE A 259 -0.72 -7.93 -10.10
N GLN A 260 -1.24 -7.21 -11.10
CA GLN A 260 -0.45 -6.82 -12.27
C GLN A 260 0.77 -5.99 -11.89
N TRP A 261 0.62 -5.03 -10.98
CA TRP A 261 1.75 -4.25 -10.49
C TRP A 261 2.81 -5.14 -9.82
N LEU A 262 2.40 -6.18 -9.07
CA LEU A 262 3.32 -7.16 -8.48
C LEU A 262 4.02 -8.02 -9.53
N ASP A 263 3.34 -8.37 -10.63
CA ASP A 263 3.95 -9.06 -11.77
C ASP A 263 5.05 -8.21 -12.42
N GLU A 264 4.74 -6.96 -12.73
CA GLU A 264 5.72 -6.01 -13.29
C GLU A 264 6.88 -5.75 -12.30
N ASN A 265 6.57 -5.63 -11.00
CA ASN A 265 7.56 -5.45 -9.95
C ASN A 265 8.52 -6.65 -9.83
N GLU A 266 8.06 -7.88 -10.08
CA GLU A 266 8.95 -9.05 -10.10
C GLU A 266 9.98 -8.96 -11.22
N GLU A 267 9.57 -8.56 -12.41
CA GLU A 267 10.50 -8.37 -13.54
C GLU A 267 11.54 -7.30 -13.22
N VAL A 268 11.10 -6.14 -12.71
CA VAL A 268 12.00 -5.06 -12.27
C VAL A 268 12.97 -5.54 -11.18
N SER A 269 12.49 -6.32 -10.22
CA SER A 269 13.33 -6.86 -9.13
C SER A 269 14.38 -7.83 -9.64
N ARG A 270 14.05 -8.65 -10.64
CA ARG A 270 15.00 -9.55 -11.28
C ARG A 270 16.04 -8.82 -12.11
N ASP A 271 15.66 -7.80 -12.87
CA ASP A 271 16.61 -6.99 -13.64
C ASP A 271 17.56 -6.22 -12.71
N PHE A 272 17.02 -5.69 -11.61
CA PHE A 272 17.81 -5.04 -10.56
C PHE A 272 18.81 -6.01 -9.92
N LEU A 273 18.39 -7.25 -9.62
CA LEU A 273 19.25 -8.31 -9.10
C LEU A 273 20.46 -8.57 -10.02
N HIS A 274 20.24 -8.75 -11.33
CA HIS A 274 21.33 -8.98 -12.27
C HIS A 274 22.31 -7.79 -12.28
N GLY A 275 21.78 -6.56 -12.30
CA GLY A 275 22.60 -5.36 -12.23
C GLY A 275 23.41 -5.26 -10.93
N ALA A 276 22.84 -5.64 -9.78
CA ALA A 276 23.52 -5.63 -8.50
C ALA A 276 24.64 -6.68 -8.42
N LEU A 277 24.38 -7.90 -8.88
CA LEU A 277 25.37 -8.98 -8.90
C LEU A 277 26.53 -8.68 -9.87
N GLU A 278 26.26 -8.14 -11.06
CA GLU A 278 27.32 -7.81 -12.01
C GLU A 278 28.21 -6.66 -11.51
N ARG A 279 27.65 -5.69 -10.79
CA ARG A 279 28.46 -4.65 -10.11
C ARG A 279 29.36 -5.27 -9.04
N ASP A 280 28.80 -6.09 -8.16
CA ASP A 280 29.54 -6.72 -7.07
C ASP A 280 30.63 -7.67 -7.60
N LYS A 281 30.33 -8.41 -8.68
CA LYS A 281 31.29 -9.24 -9.40
C LYS A 281 32.45 -8.43 -9.96
N LYS A 282 32.19 -7.23 -10.51
CA LYS A 282 33.22 -6.32 -11.01
C LYS A 282 34.10 -5.77 -9.89
N ASP A 283 33.53 -5.52 -8.72
CA ASP A 283 34.25 -5.08 -7.53
C ASP A 283 34.98 -6.23 -6.82
N GLY A 284 34.77 -7.47 -7.29
CA GLY A 284 35.44 -8.66 -6.81
C GLY A 284 34.85 -9.23 -5.52
N PHE A 285 33.56 -9.01 -5.27
CA PHE A 285 32.85 -9.49 -4.08
C PHE A 285 33.54 -9.10 -2.78
N GLN A 286 33.76 -7.80 -2.57
CA GLN A 286 34.36 -7.31 -1.32
C GLN A 286 33.39 -7.50 -0.15
N GLN A 287 33.92 -7.94 0.99
CA GLN A 287 33.14 -7.95 2.23
C GLN A 287 32.73 -6.52 2.60
N THR A 288 31.51 -6.35 3.11
CA THR A 288 30.96 -5.02 3.39
C THR A 288 31.70 -4.33 4.55
N SER A 289 32.08 -5.09 5.58
CA SER A 289 32.91 -4.60 6.70
C SER A 289 33.53 -5.76 7.47
N GLU A 290 34.36 -5.47 8.47
CA GLU A 290 34.93 -6.49 9.37
C GLU A 290 33.87 -7.33 10.10
N HIS A 291 32.70 -6.75 10.38
CA HIS A 291 31.59 -7.45 11.05
C HIS A 291 30.51 -7.95 10.08
N ALA A 292 30.61 -7.60 8.79
CA ALA A 292 29.66 -7.98 7.75
C ALA A 292 30.40 -8.75 6.65
N LEU A 293 30.46 -10.07 6.83
CA LEU A 293 31.24 -11.01 6.02
C LEU A 293 30.61 -11.33 4.65
N PHE A 294 29.53 -10.64 4.29
CA PHE A 294 28.84 -10.72 3.00
C PHE A 294 29.12 -9.45 2.18
N SER A 295 28.93 -9.53 0.87
CA SER A 295 29.16 -8.42 -0.06
C SER A 295 27.92 -7.56 -0.30
N CYS A 296 28.09 -6.45 -1.04
CA CYS A 296 27.08 -5.40 -1.15
C CYS A 296 25.81 -5.82 -1.89
N SER A 297 25.90 -6.75 -2.86
CA SER A 297 24.73 -7.16 -3.67
C SER A 297 23.59 -7.75 -2.84
N VAL A 298 23.89 -8.40 -1.71
CA VAL A 298 22.86 -8.89 -0.77
C VAL A 298 22.05 -7.73 -0.18
N VAL A 299 22.73 -6.66 0.22
CA VAL A 299 22.09 -5.47 0.80
C VAL A 299 21.23 -4.78 -0.25
N ASP A 300 21.75 -4.61 -1.47
CA ASP A 300 21.04 -4.01 -2.59
C ASP A 300 19.73 -4.75 -2.89
N VAL A 301 19.78 -6.08 -3.03
CA VAL A 301 18.61 -6.92 -3.37
C VAL A 301 17.54 -6.85 -2.28
N PHE A 302 17.92 -6.95 -1.01
CA PHE A 302 16.94 -6.83 0.08
C PHE A 302 16.41 -5.41 0.25
N SER A 303 17.21 -4.37 -0.05
CA SER A 303 16.70 -3.00 -0.08
C SER A 303 15.61 -2.84 -1.13
N GLN A 304 15.83 -3.36 -2.35
CA GLN A 304 14.83 -3.35 -3.41
C GLN A 304 13.55 -4.11 -3.02
N LEU A 305 13.68 -5.34 -2.50
CA LEU A 305 12.53 -6.14 -2.06
C LEU A 305 11.74 -5.47 -0.94
N ASN A 306 12.43 -4.86 0.04
CA ASN A 306 11.78 -4.13 1.12
C ASN A 306 11.06 -2.87 0.63
N GLN A 307 11.63 -2.15 -0.35
CA GLN A 307 10.95 -1.01 -0.97
C GLN A 307 9.65 -1.43 -1.66
N SER A 308 9.66 -2.54 -2.40
CA SER A 308 8.46 -3.11 -3.01
C SER A 308 7.43 -3.53 -1.95
N PHE A 309 7.87 -4.18 -0.86
CA PHE A 309 6.99 -4.57 0.25
C PHE A 309 6.33 -3.37 0.92
N GLU A 310 7.08 -2.29 1.17
CA GLU A 310 6.57 -1.08 1.81
C GLU A 310 5.48 -0.39 0.98
N ILE A 311 5.47 -0.53 -0.35
CA ILE A 311 4.37 -0.06 -1.20
C ILE A 311 3.08 -0.83 -0.89
N ILE A 312 3.16 -2.17 -0.82
CA ILE A 312 2.00 -3.02 -0.49
C ILE A 312 1.49 -2.69 0.92
N LYS A 313 2.40 -2.55 1.88
CA LYS A 313 2.07 -2.23 3.26
C LYS A 313 1.38 -0.87 3.39
N LYS A 314 1.83 0.15 2.65
CA LYS A 314 1.20 1.47 2.62
C LYS A 314 -0.22 1.46 2.05
N LEU A 315 -0.61 0.45 1.27
CA LEU A 315 -2.01 0.31 0.86
C LEU A 315 -2.92 0.14 2.08
N GLU A 316 -2.41 -0.40 3.20
CA GLU A 316 -3.15 -0.68 4.44
C GLU A 316 -4.52 -1.30 4.11
N CYS A 317 -4.50 -2.33 3.26
CA CYS A 317 -5.72 -2.96 2.76
C CYS A 317 -6.52 -3.53 3.94
N PRO A 318 -7.78 -3.11 4.13
CA PRO A 318 -8.60 -3.52 5.27
C PRO A 318 -9.20 -4.92 5.13
N ASP A 319 -9.17 -5.51 3.93
CA ASP A 319 -9.67 -6.87 3.67
C ASP A 319 -8.54 -7.91 3.84
N PRO A 320 -8.60 -8.78 4.87
CA PRO A 320 -7.56 -9.76 5.13
C PRO A 320 -7.44 -10.83 4.04
N GLN A 321 -8.51 -11.14 3.30
CA GLN A 321 -8.45 -12.11 2.21
C GLN A 321 -7.62 -11.56 1.04
N ILE A 322 -7.86 -10.31 0.69
CA ILE A 322 -7.12 -9.61 -0.37
C ILE A 322 -5.66 -9.38 0.05
N VAL A 323 -5.41 -9.01 1.31
CA VAL A 323 -4.03 -8.95 1.85
C VAL A 323 -3.33 -10.30 1.70
N GLY A 324 -4.01 -11.40 2.03
CA GLY A 324 -3.49 -12.75 1.82
C GLY A 324 -3.12 -13.01 0.36
N HIS A 325 -3.95 -12.59 -0.60
CA HIS A 325 -3.63 -12.70 -2.03
C HIS A 325 -2.37 -11.93 -2.42
N TYR A 326 -2.21 -10.68 -1.95
CA TYR A 326 -1.02 -9.88 -2.20
C TYR A 326 0.23 -10.55 -1.60
N MET A 327 0.13 -11.05 -0.37
CA MET A 327 1.25 -11.72 0.31
C MET A 327 1.64 -13.01 -0.40
N ARG A 328 0.69 -13.83 -0.87
CA ARG A 328 0.96 -15.04 -1.66
C ARG A 328 1.69 -14.70 -2.96
N ARG A 329 1.23 -13.68 -3.68
CA ARG A 329 1.87 -13.25 -4.93
C ARG A 329 3.28 -12.71 -4.69
N PHE A 330 3.47 -11.90 -3.65
CA PHE A 330 4.75 -11.32 -3.32
C PHE A 330 5.76 -12.34 -2.75
N ALA A 331 5.29 -13.35 -2.00
CA ALA A 331 6.13 -14.47 -1.59
C ALA A 331 6.73 -15.22 -2.78
N LYS A 332 5.98 -15.37 -3.88
CA LYS A 332 6.51 -15.93 -5.14
C LYS A 332 7.59 -15.05 -5.75
N THR A 333 7.41 -13.72 -5.74
CA THR A 333 8.45 -12.77 -6.19
C THR A 333 9.73 -12.92 -5.39
N ILE A 334 9.64 -12.94 -4.05
CA ILE A 334 10.80 -13.13 -3.16
C ILE A 334 11.50 -14.46 -3.48
N SER A 335 10.72 -15.54 -3.59
CA SER A 335 11.24 -16.87 -3.94
C SER A 335 12.01 -16.86 -5.26
N ASN A 336 11.41 -16.32 -6.32
CA ASN A 336 12.03 -16.32 -7.64
C ASN A 336 13.30 -15.46 -7.68
N VAL A 337 13.29 -14.28 -7.05
CA VAL A 337 14.47 -13.39 -6.99
C VAL A 337 15.61 -14.04 -6.20
N LEU A 338 15.33 -14.60 -5.02
CA LEU A 338 16.38 -15.20 -4.18
C LEU A 338 16.91 -16.51 -4.75
N LEU A 339 16.07 -17.34 -5.37
CA LEU A 339 16.54 -18.53 -6.08
C LEU A 339 17.36 -18.18 -7.31
N GLN A 340 17.00 -17.13 -8.04
CA GLN A 340 17.80 -16.65 -9.17
C GLN A 340 19.16 -16.13 -8.71
N TYR A 341 19.24 -15.41 -7.59
CA TYR A 341 20.52 -15.04 -6.97
C TYR A 341 21.36 -16.29 -6.71
N ALA A 342 20.77 -17.28 -6.03
CA ALA A 342 21.44 -18.53 -5.69
C ALA A 342 21.91 -19.32 -6.92
N GLU A 343 21.11 -19.34 -7.99
CA GLU A 343 21.43 -20.01 -9.25
C GLU A 343 22.62 -19.35 -9.95
N ILE A 344 22.64 -18.02 -10.07
CA ILE A 344 23.74 -17.26 -10.68
C ILE A 344 25.06 -17.54 -9.95
N ILE A 345 25.04 -17.49 -8.61
CA ILE A 345 26.21 -17.79 -7.78
C ILE A 345 26.66 -19.23 -7.98
N SER A 346 25.73 -20.19 -7.93
CA SER A 346 26.03 -21.62 -8.05
C SER A 346 26.67 -21.96 -9.40
N LYS A 347 26.21 -21.34 -10.48
CA LYS A 347 26.74 -21.54 -11.84
C LYS A 347 28.21 -21.14 -11.97
N ASP A 348 28.59 -20.01 -11.38
CA ASP A 348 29.95 -19.49 -11.47
C ASP A 348 30.86 -19.99 -10.33
N PHE A 349 30.32 -20.61 -9.28
CA PHE A 349 31.01 -20.93 -8.03
C PHE A 349 32.28 -21.76 -8.20
N ALA A 350 32.22 -22.82 -9.01
CA ALA A 350 33.37 -23.69 -9.27
C ALA A 350 34.54 -22.93 -9.92
N SER A 351 34.24 -21.88 -10.71
CA SER A 351 35.27 -21.04 -11.33
C SER A 351 36.01 -20.19 -10.30
N TYR A 352 35.31 -19.67 -9.28
CA TYR A 352 35.93 -18.92 -8.19
C TYR A 352 36.83 -19.84 -7.34
N CYS A 353 36.40 -21.07 -7.07
CA CYS A 353 37.24 -22.05 -6.37
C CYS A 353 38.51 -22.45 -7.16
N SER A 354 38.49 -22.33 -8.49
CA SER A 354 39.59 -22.76 -9.37
C SER A 354 40.62 -21.66 -9.62
N LYS A 355 40.19 -20.40 -9.76
CA LYS A 355 41.05 -19.23 -10.03
C LYS A 355 42.04 -18.92 -8.91
N GLU A 356 41.86 -19.52 -7.74
CA GLU A 356 42.75 -19.39 -6.59
C GLU A 356 43.99 -20.28 -6.70
N LYS A 357 43.90 -21.40 -7.43
CA LYS A 357 45.00 -22.37 -7.60
C LYS A 357 46.22 -21.76 -8.28
N GLU A 358 46.03 -20.81 -9.21
CA GLU A 358 47.14 -20.16 -9.92
C GLU A 358 47.93 -19.16 -9.06
N LYS A 359 47.31 -18.58 -8.02
CA LYS A 359 47.98 -17.58 -7.16
C LYS A 359 48.73 -18.19 -5.97
N VAL A 360 48.36 -19.41 -5.54
CA VAL A 360 49.04 -20.11 -4.44
C VAL A 360 50.30 -20.84 -4.91
N VAL A 361 50.35 -21.29 -6.17
CA VAL A 361 51.47 -22.07 -6.73
C VAL A 361 52.73 -21.22 -7.00
N THR A 362 52.67 -19.89 -6.98
CA THR A 362 53.83 -19.01 -7.25
C THR A 362 54.69 -18.66 -6.02
N TYR A 363 54.38 -19.18 -4.82
CA TYR A 363 55.10 -18.86 -3.58
C TYR A 363 55.90 -20.03 -2.96
N LEU A 364 56.33 -21.02 -3.74
CA LEU A 364 57.36 -21.95 -3.27
C LEU A 364 58.75 -21.29 -3.38
N PRO A 365 59.48 -21.06 -2.26
CA PRO A 365 60.82 -20.50 -2.34
C PRO A 365 61.78 -21.59 -2.84
N SER A 366 62.25 -21.44 -4.08
CA SER A 366 63.41 -22.19 -4.55
C SER A 366 64.61 -21.78 -3.70
N ALA A 367 65.11 -22.71 -2.88
CA ALA A 367 66.28 -22.51 -2.04
C ALA A 367 67.53 -22.39 -2.91
N CYS A 368 67.87 -21.15 -3.31
CA CYS A 368 69.18 -20.81 -3.84
C CYS A 368 69.81 -19.75 -2.94
N HIS A 369 70.83 -20.19 -2.19
CA HIS A 369 71.72 -19.36 -1.39
C HIS A 369 72.45 -18.32 -2.26
N CYS A 370 72.25 -17.04 -1.97
CA CYS A 370 73.21 -15.97 -2.28
C CYS A 370 73.21 -14.94 -1.14
N PRO A 371 74.34 -14.72 -0.43
CA PRO A 371 74.47 -13.62 0.51
C PRO A 371 74.90 -12.35 -0.27
N HIS A 372 74.34 -11.20 0.14
CA HIS A 372 74.57 -9.82 -0.33
C HIS A 372 73.54 -9.27 -1.31
N ALA A 373 72.52 -8.57 -0.79
CA ALA A 373 72.14 -7.24 -1.27
C ALA A 373 71.08 -6.58 -0.36
N VAL A 374 71.39 -5.31 -0.07
CA VAL A 374 70.69 -4.23 0.64
C VAL A 374 69.17 -4.15 0.37
N THR A 375 68.40 -3.96 1.45
CA THR A 375 66.98 -3.55 1.47
C THR A 375 66.72 -2.24 0.72
N PRO A 376 65.55 -2.13 0.07
CA PRO A 376 64.74 -0.94 0.31
C PRO A 376 63.23 -1.22 0.47
N ALA A 377 62.63 -0.39 1.34
CA ALA A 377 61.26 0.11 1.35
C ALA A 377 60.08 -0.88 1.48
N LEU A 378 59.40 -0.78 2.62
CA LEU A 378 58.02 -1.19 2.81
C LEU A 378 57.10 -0.43 1.84
N THR A 379 56.76 -1.07 0.74
CA THR A 379 55.50 -0.82 0.04
C THR A 379 54.50 -1.89 0.48
N SER A 380 53.27 -1.47 0.76
CA SER A 380 52.13 -2.30 1.12
C SER A 380 52.12 -3.62 0.37
N ALA A 381 52.28 -4.73 1.09
CA ALA A 381 52.18 -6.07 0.54
C ALA A 381 50.79 -6.25 -0.11
N PRO A 382 50.69 -6.89 -1.29
CA PRO A 382 49.38 -7.26 -1.83
C PRO A 382 48.78 -8.28 -0.86
N GLU A 383 47.64 -7.93 -0.29
CA GLU A 383 46.86 -8.77 0.62
C GLU A 383 46.58 -10.12 -0.05
N LEU A 384 46.73 -11.22 0.69
CA LEU A 384 46.41 -12.57 0.23
C LEU A 384 44.89 -12.66 -0.03
N VAL A 385 44.47 -12.37 -1.26
CA VAL A 385 43.08 -12.44 -1.71
C VAL A 385 42.61 -13.84 -2.18
N PRO A 386 43.40 -14.93 -2.36
CA PRO A 386 42.89 -16.08 -3.11
C PRO A 386 41.64 -16.70 -2.48
N VAL A 387 41.67 -17.26 -1.26
CA VAL A 387 40.58 -18.09 -0.71
C VAL A 387 39.35 -17.35 -0.16
N THR A 388 39.24 -16.05 -0.44
CA THR A 388 38.23 -15.20 0.19
C THR A 388 36.90 -15.18 -0.56
N GLN A 389 36.93 -15.23 -1.90
CA GLN A 389 35.73 -15.04 -2.70
C GLN A 389 34.69 -16.16 -2.52
N PRO A 390 35.01 -17.46 -2.61
CA PRO A 390 34.06 -18.53 -2.38
C PRO A 390 33.45 -18.48 -0.97
N CYS A 391 34.24 -18.12 0.04
CA CYS A 391 33.77 -17.91 1.41
C CYS A 391 32.74 -16.78 1.49
N ILE A 392 33.02 -15.63 0.88
CA ILE A 392 32.09 -14.49 0.83
C ILE A 392 30.81 -14.86 0.07
N LEU A 393 30.90 -15.60 -1.04
CA LEU A 393 29.71 -16.06 -1.78
C LEU A 393 28.85 -17.02 -0.96
N MET A 394 29.45 -17.92 -0.18
CA MET A 394 28.70 -18.76 0.78
C MET A 394 28.08 -17.93 1.92
N ASN A 395 28.80 -16.93 2.42
CA ASN A 395 28.26 -15.97 3.40
C ASN A 395 27.08 -15.18 2.81
N ASN A 396 27.13 -14.82 1.52
CA ASN A 396 26.02 -14.16 0.84
C ASN A 396 24.76 -15.03 0.86
N ILE A 397 24.87 -16.31 0.47
CA ILE A 397 23.73 -17.25 0.51
C ILE A 397 23.20 -17.42 1.93
N GLN A 398 24.08 -17.50 2.93
CA GLN A 398 23.67 -17.53 4.33
C GLN A 398 22.95 -16.24 4.74
N GLN A 399 23.42 -15.08 4.29
CA GLN A 399 22.78 -13.80 4.56
C GLN A 399 21.41 -13.68 3.88
N LEU A 400 21.22 -14.28 2.68
CA LEU A 400 19.89 -14.38 2.07
C LEU A 400 18.90 -15.08 3.01
N ARG A 401 19.32 -16.18 3.65
CA ARG A 401 18.49 -16.92 4.60
C ARG A 401 18.13 -16.09 5.82
N VAL A 402 19.11 -15.41 6.42
CA VAL A 402 18.90 -14.57 7.61
C VAL A 402 17.97 -13.39 7.31
N GLN A 403 18.15 -12.71 6.17
CA GLN A 403 17.30 -11.57 5.80
C GLN A 403 15.91 -12.01 5.33
N LEU A 404 15.78 -13.19 4.72
CA LEU A 404 14.49 -13.80 4.41
C LEU A 404 13.67 -14.08 5.67
N GLU A 405 14.29 -14.52 6.78
CA GLU A 405 13.58 -14.67 8.07
C GLU A 405 13.06 -13.32 8.59
N LYS A 406 13.87 -12.26 8.51
CA LYS A 406 13.43 -10.91 8.91
C LYS A 406 12.28 -10.40 8.04
N MET A 407 12.33 -10.67 6.74
CA MET A 407 11.27 -10.29 5.81
C MET A 407 9.99 -11.08 6.08
N PHE A 408 10.11 -12.38 6.39
CA PHE A 408 8.99 -13.21 6.81
C PHE A 408 8.28 -12.66 8.07
N GLU A 409 9.04 -12.26 9.10
CA GLU A 409 8.48 -11.62 10.29
C GLU A 409 7.83 -10.25 9.95
N ALA A 410 8.46 -9.46 9.08
CA ALA A 410 7.91 -8.17 8.65
C ALA A 410 6.59 -8.29 7.86
N MET A 411 6.39 -9.40 7.14
CA MET A 411 5.17 -9.73 6.41
C MET A 411 4.03 -10.24 7.31
N GLY A 412 4.29 -10.50 8.59
CA GLY A 412 3.29 -10.97 9.57
C GLY A 412 3.68 -12.24 10.32
N GLY A 413 4.81 -12.87 9.97
CA GLY A 413 5.35 -14.02 10.69
C GLY A 413 4.33 -15.15 10.84
N LYS A 414 3.87 -15.39 12.07
CA LYS A 414 2.87 -16.42 12.39
C LYS A 414 1.46 -16.10 11.90
N GLU A 415 1.15 -14.82 11.68
CA GLU A 415 -0.16 -14.34 11.21
C GLU A 415 -0.20 -14.19 9.69
N LEU A 416 0.92 -14.47 9.00
CA LEU A 416 0.99 -14.49 7.55
C LEU A 416 0.07 -15.59 6.97
N ASP A 417 -0.50 -15.31 5.80
CA ASP A 417 -1.24 -16.29 5.01
C ASP A 417 -0.48 -17.64 4.91
N THR A 418 -1.22 -18.75 5.04
CA THR A 418 -0.61 -20.07 5.15
C THR A 418 0.15 -20.47 3.89
N GLU A 419 -0.41 -20.23 2.71
CA GLU A 419 0.26 -20.56 1.44
C GLU A 419 1.49 -19.66 1.22
N ALA A 420 1.39 -18.37 1.56
CA ALA A 420 2.54 -17.45 1.51
C ALA A 420 3.65 -17.90 2.48
N SER A 421 3.29 -18.30 3.70
CA SER A 421 4.25 -18.82 4.70
C SER A 421 4.92 -20.10 4.21
N ASP A 422 4.18 -21.02 3.61
CA ASP A 422 4.70 -22.28 3.10
C ASP A 422 5.68 -22.06 1.96
N ILE A 423 5.40 -21.13 1.04
CA ILE A 423 6.34 -20.73 -0.03
C ILE A 423 7.67 -20.25 0.56
N LEU A 424 7.64 -19.37 1.57
CA LEU A 424 8.86 -18.81 2.17
C LEU A 424 9.63 -19.84 3.02
N LYS A 425 8.93 -20.76 3.69
CA LYS A 425 9.55 -21.89 4.39
C LYS A 425 10.21 -22.88 3.42
N GLU A 426 9.55 -23.20 2.31
CA GLU A 426 10.14 -24.04 1.27
C GLU A 426 11.38 -23.37 0.66
N LEU A 427 11.32 -22.05 0.43
CA LEU A 427 12.45 -21.25 -0.02
C LEU A 427 13.64 -21.32 0.97
N GLN A 428 13.40 -21.24 2.28
CA GLN A 428 14.44 -21.43 3.30
C GLN A 428 15.15 -22.78 3.16
N VAL A 429 14.39 -23.85 2.92
CA VAL A 429 14.94 -25.19 2.70
C VAL A 429 15.76 -25.24 1.41
N LYS A 430 15.27 -24.66 0.31
CA LYS A 430 16.01 -24.61 -0.96
C LYS A 430 17.33 -23.85 -0.82
N LEU A 431 17.33 -22.67 -0.21
CA LEU A 431 18.56 -21.89 0.05
C LEU A 431 19.52 -22.62 0.99
N ASN A 432 18.99 -23.34 1.99
CA ASN A 432 19.81 -24.19 2.85
C ASN A 432 20.54 -25.29 2.05
N ASN A 433 19.82 -25.94 1.13
CA ASN A 433 20.39 -27.01 0.29
C ASN A 433 21.41 -26.46 -0.70
N VAL A 434 21.20 -25.26 -1.25
CA VAL A 434 22.21 -24.58 -2.06
C VAL A 434 23.48 -24.36 -1.25
N LEU A 435 23.37 -23.89 0.00
CA LEU A 435 24.55 -23.66 0.83
C LEU A 435 25.32 -24.96 1.15
N ASP A 436 24.62 -26.08 1.34
CA ASP A 436 25.25 -27.40 1.49
C ASP A 436 26.00 -27.81 0.22
N GLU A 437 25.39 -27.60 -0.95
CA GLU A 437 26.01 -27.92 -2.24
C GLU A 437 27.24 -27.04 -2.54
N LEU A 438 27.17 -25.73 -2.29
CA LEU A 438 28.31 -24.83 -2.43
C LEU A 438 29.46 -25.23 -1.48
N SER A 439 29.14 -25.58 -0.24
CA SER A 439 30.14 -26.06 0.74
C SER A 439 30.83 -27.34 0.27
N ARG A 440 30.07 -28.26 -0.35
CA ARG A 440 30.59 -29.50 -0.93
C ARG A 440 31.51 -29.23 -2.13
N ILE A 441 31.12 -28.35 -3.04
CA ILE A 441 31.95 -27.95 -4.20
C ILE A 441 33.25 -27.30 -3.69
N PHE A 442 33.15 -26.40 -2.70
CA PHE A 442 34.31 -25.74 -2.10
C PHE A 442 35.27 -26.76 -1.47
N ALA A 443 34.79 -27.67 -0.62
CA ALA A 443 35.64 -28.70 -0.01
C ALA A 443 36.28 -29.62 -1.06
N THR A 444 35.53 -30.03 -2.08
CA THR A 444 36.04 -30.88 -3.17
C THR A 444 37.17 -30.19 -3.95
N SER A 445 37.24 -28.86 -3.96
CA SER A 445 38.34 -28.13 -4.61
C SER A 445 39.71 -28.43 -4.01
N PHE A 446 39.76 -28.80 -2.72
CA PHE A 446 40.96 -29.20 -1.98
C PHE A 446 41.32 -30.67 -2.13
N GLN A 447 40.43 -31.50 -2.72
CA GLN A 447 40.61 -32.96 -2.81
C GLN A 447 41.98 -33.37 -3.36
N PRO A 448 42.51 -32.82 -4.48
CA PRO A 448 43.79 -33.26 -5.02
C PRO A 448 44.97 -33.02 -4.08
N HIS A 449 44.91 -31.95 -3.29
CA HIS A 449 45.98 -31.61 -2.37
C HIS A 449 45.88 -32.40 -1.07
N ILE A 450 44.66 -32.67 -0.60
CA ILE A 450 44.43 -33.61 0.52
C ILE A 450 44.90 -35.01 0.15
N GLU A 451 44.63 -35.50 -1.06
CA GLU A 451 45.12 -36.79 -1.56
C GLU A 451 46.66 -36.86 -1.55
N GLU A 452 47.34 -35.79 -2.01
CA GLU A 452 48.80 -35.70 -1.98
C GLU A 452 49.35 -35.68 -0.54
N CYS A 453 48.77 -34.87 0.35
CA CYS A 453 49.13 -34.84 1.76
C CYS A 453 48.98 -36.24 2.39
N VAL A 454 47.83 -36.89 2.23
CA VAL A 454 47.55 -38.22 2.80
C VAL A 454 48.49 -39.28 2.23
N LYS A 455 48.86 -39.19 0.96
CA LYS A 455 49.86 -40.08 0.35
C LYS A 455 51.23 -39.91 1.04
N GLN A 456 51.68 -38.67 1.24
CA GLN A 456 52.92 -38.39 1.97
C GLN A 456 52.86 -38.89 3.43
N MET A 457 51.70 -38.74 4.10
CA MET A 457 51.48 -39.32 5.43
C MET A 457 51.67 -40.84 5.41
N GLY A 458 51.14 -41.53 4.40
CA GLY A 458 51.31 -42.97 4.19
C GLY A 458 52.77 -43.37 3.96
N ASP A 459 53.50 -42.60 3.16
CA ASP A 459 54.93 -42.84 2.90
C ASP A 459 55.79 -42.68 4.17
N ILE A 460 55.49 -41.68 5.01
CA ILE A 460 56.16 -41.48 6.32
C ILE A 460 55.80 -42.62 7.26
N LEU A 461 54.52 -43.01 7.33
CA LEU A 461 54.06 -44.11 8.18
C LEU A 461 54.72 -45.44 7.78
N GLY A 462 54.93 -45.70 6.49
CA GLY A 462 55.65 -46.87 6.00
C GLY A 462 57.13 -46.93 6.39
N GLN A 463 57.73 -45.79 6.77
CA GLN A 463 59.10 -45.69 7.26
C GLN A 463 59.24 -45.89 8.77
N VAL A 464 58.12 -45.85 9.52
CA VAL A 464 58.12 -46.08 10.97
C VAL A 464 58.46 -47.54 11.26
N LYS A 465 59.59 -47.77 11.92
CA LYS A 465 60.09 -49.11 12.29
C LYS A 465 60.41 -49.16 13.78
N GLY A 466 60.26 -50.34 14.39
CA GLY A 466 60.66 -50.59 15.77
C GLY A 466 62.17 -50.39 15.96
N THR A 467 62.56 -49.39 16.74
CA THR A 467 63.93 -48.94 17.03
C THR A 467 64.64 -49.80 18.10
N GLY A 468 64.36 -51.11 18.15
CA GLY A 468 64.84 -52.00 19.21
C GLY A 468 66.37 -52.16 19.34
N ASN A 469 67.15 -51.74 18.33
CA ASN A 469 68.62 -51.88 18.29
C ASN A 469 69.38 -50.54 18.18
N VAL A 470 68.72 -49.39 18.38
CA VAL A 470 69.34 -48.05 18.22
C VAL A 470 69.48 -47.37 19.60
N PRO A 471 70.57 -46.62 19.89
CA PRO A 471 70.73 -45.91 21.16
C PRO A 471 69.53 -45.01 21.50
N ALA A 472 69.15 -44.93 22.77
CA ALA A 472 67.96 -44.21 23.24
C ALA A 472 67.93 -42.70 22.86
N SER A 473 69.09 -42.11 22.54
CA SER A 473 69.22 -40.71 22.10
C SER A 473 68.78 -40.43 20.66
N THR A 474 68.60 -41.47 19.83
CA THR A 474 68.24 -41.38 18.40
C THR A 474 66.92 -42.07 18.06
N CYS A 475 66.23 -42.60 19.08
CA CYS A 475 64.94 -43.25 18.94
C CYS A 475 63.82 -42.19 18.92
N SER A 476 63.08 -42.07 17.82
CA SER A 476 61.83 -41.31 17.82
C SER A 476 60.83 -42.02 18.74
N SER A 477 60.07 -41.23 19.50
CA SER A 477 58.96 -41.76 20.29
C SER A 477 57.73 -41.94 19.39
N VAL A 478 56.81 -42.84 19.76
CA VAL A 478 55.53 -43.02 19.04
C VAL A 478 54.76 -41.69 18.91
N ALA A 479 54.86 -40.80 19.90
CA ALA A 479 54.26 -39.48 19.85
C ALA A 479 54.92 -38.60 18.77
N GLN A 480 56.26 -38.59 18.71
CA GLN A 480 57.00 -37.82 17.71
C GLN A 480 56.80 -38.39 16.29
N ASP A 481 56.68 -39.71 16.15
CA ASP A 481 56.34 -40.34 14.87
C ASP A 481 54.91 -39.97 14.43
N ALA A 482 53.96 -39.88 15.36
CA ALA A 482 52.60 -39.43 15.05
C ALA A 482 52.59 -37.96 14.59
N ASP A 483 53.33 -37.07 15.26
CA ASP A 483 53.46 -35.67 14.85
C ASP A 483 54.08 -35.56 13.44
N ASN A 484 55.15 -36.32 13.18
CA ASN A 484 55.79 -36.36 11.85
C ASN A 484 54.85 -36.88 10.76
N VAL A 485 54.04 -37.91 11.05
CA VAL A 485 53.06 -38.45 10.10
C VAL A 485 51.93 -37.45 9.85
N LEU A 486 51.50 -36.67 10.83
CA LEU A 486 50.42 -35.68 10.67
C LEU A 486 50.88 -34.35 10.06
N GLN A 487 52.18 -34.04 10.06
CA GLN A 487 52.70 -32.75 9.59
C GLN A 487 52.20 -32.34 8.18
N PRO A 488 52.22 -33.20 7.14
CA PRO A 488 51.82 -32.80 5.78
C PRO A 488 50.39 -32.29 5.68
N ILE A 489 49.47 -32.85 6.47
CA ILE A 489 48.05 -32.41 6.48
C ILE A 489 47.82 -31.26 7.45
N MET A 490 48.57 -31.19 8.56
CA MET A 490 48.50 -30.08 9.50
C MET A 490 48.94 -28.76 8.86
N ASP A 491 49.98 -28.77 8.03
CA ASP A 491 50.42 -27.57 7.30
C ASP A 491 49.33 -27.02 6.37
N LEU A 492 48.60 -27.91 5.70
CA LEU A 492 47.47 -27.54 4.86
C LEU A 492 46.30 -26.98 5.65
N LEU A 493 45.95 -27.65 6.76
CA LEU A 493 44.76 -27.31 7.54
C LEU A 493 44.99 -26.06 8.40
N ASP A 494 46.16 -25.89 9.01
CA ASP A 494 46.39 -24.80 9.98
C ASP A 494 46.29 -23.41 9.32
N SER A 495 46.88 -23.26 8.14
CA SER A 495 46.82 -22.01 7.36
C SER A 495 45.40 -21.71 6.85
N ASN A 496 44.71 -22.71 6.29
CA ASN A 496 43.39 -22.50 5.68
C ASN A 496 42.26 -22.41 6.71
N LEU A 497 42.26 -23.24 7.75
CA LEU A 497 41.21 -23.23 8.77
C LEU A 497 41.24 -21.95 9.61
N THR A 498 42.44 -21.43 9.90
CA THR A 498 42.60 -20.14 10.57
C THR A 498 42.03 -19.00 9.72
N LEU A 499 42.28 -19.03 8.41
CA LEU A 499 41.69 -18.07 7.48
C LEU A 499 40.15 -18.20 7.43
N PHE A 500 39.62 -19.41 7.25
CA PHE A 500 38.17 -19.64 7.21
C PHE A 500 37.47 -19.22 8.50
N ALA A 501 38.10 -19.44 9.66
CA ALA A 501 37.56 -18.99 10.93
C ALA A 501 37.43 -17.46 11.02
N LYS A 502 38.27 -16.72 10.31
CA LYS A 502 38.24 -15.25 10.25
C LYS A 502 37.18 -14.72 9.28
N ILE A 503 37.01 -15.36 8.13
CA ILE A 503 36.22 -14.79 7.02
C ILE A 503 34.86 -15.46 6.79
N CYS A 504 34.61 -16.65 7.33
CA CYS A 504 33.34 -17.34 7.18
C CYS A 504 32.40 -17.02 8.34
N GLU A 505 31.12 -16.86 8.02
CA GLU A 505 30.08 -16.87 9.05
C GLU A 505 30.05 -18.23 9.76
N LYS A 506 29.70 -18.26 11.06
CA LYS A 506 29.72 -19.47 11.90
C LYS A 506 29.01 -20.68 11.27
N THR A 507 27.86 -20.45 10.63
CA THR A 507 27.08 -21.50 9.95
C THR A 507 27.81 -22.03 8.72
N VAL A 508 28.45 -21.14 7.93
CA VAL A 508 29.24 -21.48 6.75
C VAL A 508 30.48 -22.27 7.15
N LEU A 509 31.24 -21.76 8.13
CA LEU A 509 32.44 -22.42 8.65
C LEU A 509 32.14 -23.86 9.09
N LYS A 510 31.05 -24.05 9.85
CA LYS A 510 30.67 -25.40 10.32
C LYS A 510 30.37 -26.36 9.17
N ARG A 511 29.82 -25.89 8.05
CA ARG A 511 29.54 -26.73 6.87
C ARG A 511 30.82 -27.08 6.13
N VAL A 512 31.67 -26.08 5.88
CA VAL A 512 32.99 -26.28 5.26
C VAL A 512 33.82 -27.28 6.07
N LEU A 513 33.89 -27.10 7.40
CA LEU A 513 34.61 -28.03 8.29
C LEU A 513 34.06 -29.46 8.22
N LYS A 514 32.75 -29.63 8.17
CA LYS A 514 32.12 -30.97 8.05
C LYS A 514 32.48 -31.64 6.74
N GLU A 515 32.43 -30.92 5.63
CA GLU A 515 32.79 -31.47 4.32
C GLU A 515 34.29 -31.76 4.22
N LEU A 516 35.16 -30.87 4.70
CA LEU A 516 36.60 -31.11 4.77
C LEU A 516 36.94 -32.31 5.66
N TRP A 517 36.32 -32.43 6.84
CA TRP A 517 36.49 -33.58 7.73
C TRP A 517 36.12 -34.89 7.03
N LYS A 518 34.95 -34.94 6.41
CA LYS A 518 34.49 -36.10 5.65
C LYS A 518 35.49 -36.46 4.54
N LEU A 519 36.01 -35.45 3.86
CA LEU A 519 36.96 -35.61 2.77
C LEU A 519 38.31 -36.20 3.24
N VAL A 520 38.87 -35.66 4.32
CA VAL A 520 40.10 -36.14 4.95
C VAL A 520 39.94 -37.59 5.41
N MET A 521 38.88 -37.90 6.17
CA MET A 521 38.63 -39.25 6.68
C MET A 521 38.49 -40.28 5.56
N ASN A 522 37.70 -39.97 4.54
CA ASN A 522 37.51 -40.86 3.39
C ASN A 522 38.81 -41.09 2.60
N THR A 523 39.66 -40.07 2.51
CA THR A 523 40.93 -40.16 1.78
C THR A 523 41.96 -40.97 2.56
N MET A 524 42.06 -40.75 3.88
CA MET A 524 42.91 -41.56 4.76
C MET A 524 42.52 -43.04 4.75
N GLU A 525 41.22 -43.34 4.83
CA GLU A 525 40.71 -44.71 4.74
C GLU A 525 41.13 -45.38 3.43
N LYS A 526 40.92 -44.71 2.30
CA LYS A 526 41.24 -45.26 0.97
C LYS A 526 42.72 -45.43 0.68
N THR A 527 43.56 -44.50 1.15
CA THR A 527 44.97 -44.44 0.75
C THR A 527 45.89 -45.19 1.71
N ILE A 528 45.62 -45.12 3.02
CA ILE A 528 46.52 -45.67 4.05
C ILE A 528 45.99 -46.99 4.61
N VAL A 529 44.68 -47.08 4.86
CA VAL A 529 44.10 -48.19 5.64
C VAL A 529 43.67 -49.35 4.75
N LEU A 530 43.02 -49.05 3.61
CA LEU A 530 42.51 -50.09 2.72
C LEU A 530 43.65 -50.70 1.87
N PRO A 531 43.64 -52.04 1.67
CA PRO A 531 44.60 -52.68 0.78
C PRO A 531 44.37 -52.21 -0.67
N PRO A 532 45.43 -52.18 -1.52
CA PRO A 532 45.29 -51.80 -2.91
C PRO A 532 44.28 -52.71 -3.59
N LEU A 533 43.17 -52.14 -4.05
CA LEU A 533 42.16 -52.85 -4.82
C LEU A 533 42.79 -53.23 -6.17
N THR A 534 43.28 -54.45 -6.31
CA THR A 534 43.66 -55.01 -7.61
C THR A 534 42.41 -55.18 -8.44
N ASP A 535 42.21 -54.30 -9.42
CA ASP A 535 41.18 -54.40 -10.43
C ASP A 535 41.47 -55.66 -11.28
N GLN A 536 40.78 -56.78 -11.00
CA GLN A 536 40.96 -58.06 -11.69
C GLN A 536 40.39 -58.06 -13.13
N THR A 537 40.09 -56.90 -13.71
CA THR A 537 39.45 -56.75 -15.02
C THR A 537 40.42 -56.63 -16.20
N SER A 538 41.75 -56.66 -15.98
CA SER A 538 42.75 -56.48 -17.05
C SER A 538 43.56 -57.73 -17.44
N VAL A 539 43.30 -58.92 -16.85
CA VAL A 539 44.07 -60.16 -17.16
C VAL A 539 43.34 -61.11 -18.15
N ALA A 540 42.18 -60.71 -18.69
CA ALA A 540 41.40 -61.56 -19.60
C ALA A 540 41.27 -60.97 -21.02
N MET A 541 42.37 -60.57 -21.66
CA MET A 541 42.50 -60.55 -23.12
C MET A 541 43.98 -60.74 -23.50
N ALA A 542 44.39 -62.00 -23.62
CA ALA A 542 45.60 -62.43 -24.32
C ALA A 542 45.25 -63.61 -25.22
#